data_AF-A0A436BNL6-F1
#
_entry.id   AF-A0A436BNL6-F1
#
_cell.length_a   1.000
_cell.length_b   1.000
_cell.length_c   1.000
_cell.angle_alpha   90.00
_cell.angle_beta   90.00
_cell.angle_gamma   90.00
#
_symmetry.space_group_name_H-M   'P 1'
#
loop_
_entity.id
_entity.type
_entity.pdbx_description
1 polymer ?
#
loop_
_entity_poly.entity_id
_entity_poly.type
_entity_poly.pdbx_seq_one_letter_code
_entity_poly.pdbx_strand_id
1 'polypeptide(L)'
;FPDPDKRVFINELVCEGCGDCGVQSNCVSIQPVETEFGRKRKIDQSSCNKDFSCVNGFCPSFVTVHGAKIRKAEGLAGKADPLEGVPVPAQFPLGEQGWAAIIDGVGGTGVVTVGAVLGMAAHLEGKGCGMIDMAGLAQKGGSVFTHVRIARTPDDIHAIRVSAGKADLVLGCDLVVSGAKKVLTAVREGHTIFVANTAEIMPGEFARSADFSLPIERLKKAIRAAAGDDKAHFFDATRTATALFGNSLGANMFMLGFAFQHSGLPLSAEAVEKAIELNGEAVAMNIAAFRW
;
A
#
# COMPACT_ATOMS: atom_id res chain seq x y z
N PHE A 1 8.53 -19.24 11.47
CA PHE A 1 9.15 -18.86 12.76
C PHE A 1 8.05 -18.54 13.75
N PRO A 2 8.18 -18.90 15.04
CA PRO A 2 7.16 -18.59 16.05
C PRO A 2 7.02 -17.08 16.22
N ASP A 3 5.79 -16.58 16.31
CA ASP A 3 5.52 -15.17 16.60
C ASP A 3 5.91 -14.87 18.05
N PRO A 4 6.94 -14.04 18.32
CA PRO A 4 7.37 -13.78 19.68
C PRO A 4 6.25 -13.11 20.49
N ASP A 5 5.99 -13.65 21.69
CA ASP A 5 5.05 -13.08 22.67
C ASP A 5 5.67 -11.90 23.44
N LYS A 6 6.24 -10.99 22.65
CA LYS A 6 6.98 -9.81 23.07
C LYS A 6 6.69 -8.69 22.07
N ARG A 7 6.40 -7.50 22.57
CA ARG A 7 6.20 -6.30 21.76
C ARG A 7 7.03 -5.15 22.32
N VAL A 8 7.47 -4.28 21.43
CA VAL A 8 8.22 -3.07 21.77
C VAL A 8 7.40 -1.87 21.33
N PHE A 9 7.27 -0.91 22.24
CA PHE A 9 6.62 0.37 22.04
C PHE A 9 7.63 1.49 22.31
N ILE A 10 7.32 2.69 21.84
CA ILE A 10 8.06 3.90 22.17
C ILE A 10 7.12 4.77 23.01
N ASN A 11 7.55 5.14 24.22
CA ASN A 11 6.84 6.11 25.04
C ASN A 11 7.06 7.52 24.48
N GLU A 12 6.02 8.09 23.89
CA GLU A 12 6.04 9.41 23.24
C GLU A 12 6.41 10.55 24.21
N LEU A 13 6.15 10.39 25.52
CA LEU A 13 6.51 11.37 26.55
C LEU A 13 8.01 11.38 26.90
N VAL A 14 8.72 10.29 26.59
CA VAL A 14 10.17 10.14 26.83
C VAL A 14 10.97 10.25 25.54
N CYS A 15 10.31 10.04 24.39
CA CYS A 15 10.96 10.10 23.10
C CYS A 15 11.41 11.53 22.80
N GLU A 16 12.66 11.69 22.34
CA GLU A 16 13.19 12.98 21.87
C GLU A 16 13.22 13.10 20.34
N GLY A 17 12.62 12.14 19.62
CA GLY A 17 12.58 12.18 18.15
C GLY A 17 13.91 11.93 17.43
N CYS A 18 15.01 11.66 18.16
CA CYS A 18 16.39 11.63 17.65
C CYS A 18 16.68 10.66 16.49
N GLY A 19 15.85 9.64 16.28
CA GLY A 19 15.97 8.72 15.14
C GLY A 19 17.01 7.60 15.28
N ASP A 20 17.74 7.49 16.40
CA ASP A 20 18.75 6.43 16.59
C ASP A 20 18.16 5.00 16.42
N CYS A 21 16.94 4.78 16.92
CA CYS A 21 16.20 3.56 16.69
C CYS A 21 16.03 3.20 15.19
N GLY A 22 15.84 4.20 14.33
CA GLY A 22 15.78 4.04 12.87
C GLY A 22 17.16 3.80 12.25
N VAL A 23 18.20 4.47 12.75
CA VAL A 23 19.59 4.27 12.33
C VAL A 23 20.06 2.84 12.58
N GLN A 24 19.80 2.28 13.76
CA GLN A 24 20.24 0.92 14.12
C GLN A 24 19.47 -0.19 13.41
N SER A 25 18.20 0.06 13.06
CA SER A 25 17.31 -1.01 12.58
C SER A 25 16.94 -0.92 11.09
N ASN A 26 17.07 0.26 10.50
CA ASN A 26 16.51 0.58 9.19
C ASN A 26 15.02 0.18 9.09
N CYS A 27 14.28 0.28 10.21
CA CYS A 27 12.93 -0.26 10.34
C CYS A 27 11.88 0.74 9.86
N VAL A 28 11.11 0.33 8.86
CA VAL A 28 9.95 1.09 8.36
C VAL A 28 8.73 1.00 9.26
N SER A 29 8.75 0.21 10.34
CA SER A 29 7.68 0.28 11.33
C SER A 29 7.91 1.42 12.33
N ILE A 30 9.11 2.01 12.38
CA ILE A 30 9.36 3.21 13.17
C ILE A 30 8.88 4.42 12.36
N GLN A 31 7.74 4.96 12.77
CA GLN A 31 7.08 6.07 12.11
C GLN A 31 7.17 7.34 12.97
N PRO A 32 7.20 8.52 12.35
CA PRO A 32 7.05 9.77 13.07
C PRO A 32 5.62 9.88 13.66
N VAL A 33 5.50 10.61 14.75
CA VAL A 33 4.20 11.00 15.32
C VAL A 33 4.31 12.41 15.87
N GLU A 34 3.39 13.28 15.45
CA GLU A 34 3.32 14.65 15.96
C GLU A 34 2.58 14.65 17.30
N THR A 35 3.17 15.31 18.30
CA THR A 35 2.63 15.44 19.65
C THR A 35 2.70 16.90 20.10
N GLU A 36 2.06 17.23 21.21
CA GLU A 36 2.18 18.56 21.83
C GLU A 36 3.63 18.90 22.27
N PHE A 37 4.47 17.88 22.46
CA PHE A 37 5.89 18.01 22.82
C PHE A 37 6.82 17.94 21.59
N GLY A 38 6.28 18.17 20.40
CA GLY A 38 6.99 18.10 19.12
C GLY A 38 6.97 16.71 18.48
N ARG A 39 7.76 16.54 17.42
CA ARG A 39 7.81 15.31 16.62
C ARG A 39 8.53 14.19 17.37
N LYS A 40 7.82 13.09 17.60
CA LYS A 40 8.31 11.89 18.29
C LYS A 40 8.36 10.68 17.35
N ARG A 41 8.69 9.52 17.90
CA ARG A 41 8.67 8.24 17.19
C ARG A 41 7.65 7.30 17.81
N LYS A 42 7.01 6.49 16.98
CA LYS A 42 6.18 5.37 17.39
C LYS A 42 6.52 4.14 16.56
N ILE A 43 6.24 2.96 17.11
CA ILE A 43 6.32 1.70 16.35
C ILE A 43 4.90 1.36 15.89
N ASP A 44 4.67 1.38 14.58
CA ASP A 44 3.48 0.80 13.97
C ASP A 44 3.48 -0.71 14.21
N GLN A 45 2.59 -1.14 15.10
CA GLN A 45 2.49 -2.52 15.51
C GLN A 45 1.85 -3.42 14.45
N SER A 46 1.19 -2.84 13.45
CA SER A 46 0.53 -3.56 12.36
C SER A 46 1.57 -4.10 11.38
N SER A 47 2.63 -3.33 11.14
CA SER A 47 3.72 -3.67 10.21
C SER A 47 4.97 -4.24 10.88
N CYS A 48 5.06 -4.20 12.22
CA CYS A 48 6.25 -4.65 12.95
C CYS A 48 6.47 -6.17 12.82
N ASN A 49 7.61 -6.56 12.23
CA ASN A 49 8.05 -7.95 12.08
C ASN A 49 8.65 -8.58 13.36
N LYS A 50 8.75 -7.81 14.45
CA LYS A 50 9.29 -8.24 15.76
C LYS A 50 10.71 -8.82 15.72
N ASP A 51 11.60 -8.30 14.88
CA ASP A 51 13.04 -8.64 14.94
C ASP A 51 13.81 -7.92 16.05
N PHE A 52 13.17 -6.92 16.68
CA PHE A 52 13.67 -6.13 17.81
C PHE A 52 14.99 -5.40 17.58
N SER A 53 15.46 -5.29 16.34
CA SER A 53 16.72 -4.61 16.00
C SER A 53 16.73 -3.13 16.40
N CYS A 54 15.55 -2.50 16.55
CA CYS A 54 15.41 -1.13 17.02
C CYS A 54 15.87 -0.91 18.47
N VAL A 55 15.81 -1.95 19.31
CA VAL A 55 16.20 -1.88 20.74
C VAL A 55 17.72 -1.81 20.90
N ASN A 56 18.49 -2.10 19.84
CA ASN A 56 19.94 -1.92 19.84
C ASN A 56 20.35 -0.44 19.87
N GLY A 57 19.41 0.49 19.63
CA GLY A 57 19.62 1.92 19.80
C GLY A 57 19.62 2.36 21.26
N PHE A 58 20.34 3.43 21.55
CA PHE A 58 20.39 4.08 22.85
C PHE A 58 19.18 4.99 23.05
N CYS A 59 18.00 4.38 23.17
CA CYS A 59 16.75 5.12 23.36
C CYS A 59 16.09 4.75 24.70
N PRO A 60 16.01 5.67 25.68
CA PRO A 60 15.39 5.39 26.98
C PRO A 60 13.86 5.27 26.90
N SER A 61 13.27 5.58 25.75
CA SER A 61 11.81 5.57 25.55
C SER A 61 11.22 4.19 25.23
N PHE A 62 12.05 3.16 25.01
CA PHE A 62 11.54 1.83 24.68
C PHE A 62 10.83 1.18 25.86
N VAL A 63 9.61 0.72 25.61
CA VAL A 63 8.81 -0.07 26.55
C VAL A 63 8.59 -1.45 25.94
N THR A 64 9.08 -2.48 26.62
CA THR A 64 8.87 -3.87 26.21
C THR A 64 7.71 -4.46 27.01
N VAL A 65 6.76 -5.09 26.33
CA VAL A 65 5.60 -5.74 26.93
C VAL A 65 5.60 -7.22 26.55
N HIS A 66 5.46 -8.09 27.54
CA HIS A 66 5.42 -9.55 27.39
C HIS A 66 4.00 -10.07 27.62
N GLY A 67 3.57 -11.08 26.87
CA GLY A 67 2.25 -11.71 27.08
C GLY A 67 1.05 -10.86 26.67
N ALA A 68 1.28 -9.66 26.16
CA ALA A 68 0.21 -8.71 25.84
C ALA A 68 -0.23 -8.81 24.39
N LYS A 69 -1.55 -8.89 24.20
CA LYS A 69 -2.19 -8.69 22.90
C LYS A 69 -2.54 -7.23 22.75
N ILE A 70 -2.31 -6.69 21.56
CA ILE A 70 -2.75 -5.34 21.24
C ILE A 70 -4.26 -5.30 21.32
N ARG A 71 -4.77 -4.34 22.08
CA ARG A 71 -6.19 -4.02 22.06
C ARG A 71 -6.53 -3.63 20.62
N LYS A 72 -7.30 -4.48 19.94
CA LYS A 72 -7.93 -4.08 18.67
C LYS A 72 -8.89 -2.96 19.02
N ALA A 73 -8.65 -1.76 18.47
CA ALA A 73 -9.67 -0.73 18.51
C ALA A 73 -10.90 -1.30 17.81
N GLU A 74 -12.08 -1.16 18.42
CA GLU A 74 -13.32 -1.41 17.69
C GLU A 74 -13.37 -0.37 16.57
N GLY A 75 -13.19 -0.85 15.35
CA GLY A 75 -13.20 0.00 14.18
C GLY A 75 -14.58 0.60 13.96
N LEU A 76 -14.62 1.76 13.30
CA LEU A 76 -15.88 2.45 13.00
C LEU A 76 -16.71 1.77 11.90
N ALA A 77 -16.16 0.73 11.25
CA ALA A 77 -16.89 -0.02 10.25
C ALA A 77 -18.15 -0.64 10.87
N GLY A 78 -19.30 -0.06 10.53
CA GLY A 78 -20.61 -0.60 10.90
C GLY A 78 -20.91 -1.93 10.20
N LYS A 79 -22.09 -2.50 10.49
CA LYS A 79 -22.58 -3.72 9.80
C LYS A 79 -23.21 -3.42 8.43
N ALA A 80 -23.42 -2.15 8.10
CA ALA A 80 -24.00 -1.74 6.83
C ALA A 80 -22.97 -1.91 5.70
N ASP A 81 -23.45 -2.25 4.51
CA ASP A 81 -22.63 -2.35 3.33
C ASP A 81 -22.28 -0.94 2.80
N PRO A 82 -21.00 -0.55 2.74
CA PRO A 82 -20.62 0.79 2.26
C PRO A 82 -21.03 1.06 0.80
N LEU A 83 -21.30 0.00 0.02
CA LEU A 83 -21.74 0.09 -1.37
C LEU A 83 -23.26 0.11 -1.54
N GLU A 84 -24.04 0.11 -0.46
CA GLU A 84 -25.50 0.16 -0.56
C GLU A 84 -25.95 1.45 -1.28
N GLY A 85 -26.59 1.29 -2.43
CA GLY A 85 -27.03 2.41 -3.28
C GLY A 85 -25.94 3.04 -4.15
N VAL A 86 -24.70 2.55 -4.09
CA VAL A 86 -23.59 2.98 -4.96
C VAL A 86 -23.67 2.22 -6.29
N PRO A 87 -23.74 2.90 -7.44
CA PRO A 87 -23.74 2.24 -8.74
C PRO A 87 -22.46 1.43 -8.98
N VAL A 88 -22.60 0.26 -9.59
CA VAL A 88 -21.44 -0.55 -10.00
C VAL A 88 -20.70 0.19 -11.13
N PRO A 89 -19.40 0.48 -10.99
CA PRO A 89 -18.62 1.15 -12.02
C PRO A 89 -18.45 0.24 -13.25
N ALA A 90 -18.25 0.84 -14.41
CA ALA A 90 -17.92 0.09 -15.61
C ALA A 90 -16.52 -0.52 -15.48
N GLN A 91 -16.34 -1.76 -15.96
CA GLN A 91 -15.00 -2.34 -16.04
C GLN A 91 -14.16 -1.61 -17.09
N PHE A 92 -12.85 -1.55 -16.85
CA PHE A 92 -11.91 -1.06 -17.84
C PHE A 92 -11.97 -1.95 -19.09
N PRO A 93 -12.15 -1.39 -20.30
CA PRO A 93 -12.30 -2.19 -21.50
C PRO A 93 -11.02 -2.94 -21.86
N LEU A 94 -11.10 -4.26 -22.00
CA LEU A 94 -9.98 -5.11 -22.38
C LEU A 94 -9.81 -5.14 -23.91
N GLY A 95 -8.94 -4.26 -24.41
CA GLY A 95 -8.56 -4.18 -25.83
C GLY A 95 -7.60 -5.28 -26.28
N GLU A 96 -7.17 -5.22 -27.54
CA GLU A 96 -6.21 -6.18 -28.13
C GLU A 96 -4.85 -6.17 -27.44
N GLN A 97 -4.41 -5.01 -26.93
CA GLN A 97 -3.15 -4.87 -26.21
C GLN A 97 -3.24 -5.31 -24.73
N GLY A 98 -4.39 -5.82 -24.30
CA GLY A 98 -4.69 -6.14 -22.91
C GLY A 98 -4.78 -4.89 -22.03
N TRP A 99 -4.51 -5.10 -20.75
CA TRP A 99 -4.50 -4.09 -19.69
C TRP A 99 -3.20 -4.20 -18.89
N ALA A 100 -2.67 -3.07 -18.44
CA ALA A 100 -1.48 -2.99 -17.60
C ALA A 100 -1.68 -2.19 -16.34
N ALA A 101 -1.11 -2.70 -15.25
CA ALA A 101 -0.91 -1.93 -14.04
C ALA A 101 0.52 -1.95 -13.54
N ILE A 102 0.87 -0.87 -12.84
CA ILE A 102 1.96 -0.87 -11.87
C ILE A 102 1.32 -0.70 -10.50
N ILE A 103 1.62 -1.63 -9.60
CA ILE A 103 1.29 -1.53 -8.18
C ILE A 103 2.60 -1.24 -7.49
N ASP A 104 2.68 -0.11 -6.79
CA ASP A 104 3.93 0.33 -6.19
C ASP A 104 3.76 0.65 -4.71
N GLY A 105 4.84 0.46 -3.96
CA GLY A 105 4.84 0.77 -2.53
C GLY A 105 6.13 0.37 -1.85
N VAL A 106 6.11 0.40 -0.52
CA VAL A 106 7.25 0.00 0.31
C VAL A 106 7.22 -1.51 0.52
N GLY A 107 8.39 -2.17 0.44
CA GLY A 107 8.50 -3.60 0.67
C GLY A 107 7.97 -4.03 2.04
N GLY A 108 7.17 -5.10 2.06
CA GLY A 108 6.54 -5.63 3.27
C GLY A 108 5.17 -5.05 3.61
N THR A 109 4.62 -4.12 2.81
CA THR A 109 3.29 -3.53 3.06
C THR A 109 2.14 -4.26 2.34
N GLY A 110 2.43 -5.30 1.55
CA GLY A 110 1.40 -6.10 0.85
C GLY A 110 1.18 -5.74 -0.63
N VAL A 111 2.07 -4.98 -1.26
CA VAL A 111 2.03 -4.65 -2.70
C VAL A 111 1.92 -5.90 -3.58
N VAL A 112 2.79 -6.89 -3.31
CA VAL A 112 2.81 -8.18 -4.03
C VAL A 112 1.49 -8.94 -3.86
N THR A 113 0.88 -8.86 -2.67
CA THR A 113 -0.41 -9.50 -2.38
C THR A 113 -1.52 -8.93 -3.26
N VAL A 114 -1.54 -7.62 -3.49
CA VAL A 114 -2.53 -7.01 -4.41
C VAL A 114 -2.36 -7.56 -5.83
N GLY A 115 -1.12 -7.67 -6.31
CA GLY A 115 -0.83 -8.26 -7.61
C GLY A 115 -1.31 -9.71 -7.71
N ALA A 116 -1.08 -10.51 -6.67
CA ALA A 116 -1.55 -11.90 -6.62
C ALA A 116 -3.09 -12.01 -6.60
N VAL A 117 -3.77 -11.12 -5.87
CA VAL A 117 -5.25 -11.03 -5.88
C VAL A 117 -5.76 -10.71 -7.27
N LEU A 118 -5.17 -9.72 -7.95
CA LEU A 118 -5.55 -9.39 -9.34
C LEU A 118 -5.29 -10.54 -10.31
N GLY A 119 -4.15 -11.24 -10.17
CA GLY A 119 -3.83 -12.38 -11.02
C GLY A 119 -4.78 -13.56 -10.83
N MET A 120 -5.14 -13.87 -9.57
CA MET A 120 -6.14 -14.89 -9.27
C MET A 120 -7.53 -14.48 -9.76
N ALA A 121 -7.93 -13.22 -9.58
CA ALA A 121 -9.21 -12.71 -10.09
C ALA A 121 -9.29 -12.81 -11.62
N ALA A 122 -8.22 -12.45 -12.34
CA ALA A 122 -8.12 -12.65 -13.78
C ALA A 122 -8.23 -14.14 -14.17
N HIS A 123 -7.56 -15.02 -13.43
CA HIS A 123 -7.63 -16.47 -13.66
C HIS A 123 -9.05 -17.03 -13.47
N LEU A 124 -9.76 -16.60 -12.42
CA LEU A 124 -11.15 -16.99 -12.15
C LEU A 124 -12.10 -16.59 -13.28
N GLU A 125 -11.81 -15.50 -13.98
CA GLU A 125 -12.57 -15.04 -15.16
C GLU A 125 -12.09 -15.66 -16.49
N GLY A 126 -11.14 -16.60 -16.45
CA GLY A 126 -10.58 -17.23 -17.65
C GLY A 126 -9.68 -16.33 -18.49
N LYS A 127 -9.21 -15.21 -17.94
CA LYS A 127 -8.31 -14.25 -18.60
C LYS A 127 -6.85 -14.68 -18.45
N GLY A 128 -6.01 -14.22 -19.38
CA GLY A 128 -4.56 -14.32 -19.22
C GLY A 128 -4.05 -13.33 -18.18
N CYS A 129 -3.10 -13.74 -17.33
CA CYS A 129 -2.39 -12.83 -16.43
C CYS A 129 -0.89 -13.11 -16.44
N GLY A 130 -0.10 -12.04 -16.49
CA GLY A 130 1.35 -12.08 -16.34
C GLY A 130 1.77 -11.04 -15.31
N MET A 131 2.64 -11.44 -14.38
CA MET A 131 3.08 -10.55 -13.30
C MET A 131 4.56 -10.74 -12.98
N ILE A 132 5.22 -9.63 -12.64
CA ILE A 132 6.62 -9.64 -12.19
C ILE A 132 6.80 -8.62 -11.08
N ASP A 133 7.38 -9.09 -9.98
CA ASP A 133 7.72 -8.26 -8.83
C ASP A 133 9.17 -7.81 -8.94
N MET A 134 9.39 -6.51 -8.79
CA MET A 134 10.71 -5.89 -8.76
C MET A 134 10.89 -5.23 -7.40
N ALA A 135 11.73 -5.83 -6.56
CA ALA A 135 12.17 -5.21 -5.32
C ALA A 135 13.43 -4.37 -5.56
N GLY A 136 13.48 -3.18 -4.95
CA GLY A 136 14.70 -2.39 -4.87
C GLY A 136 15.81 -3.11 -4.08
N LEU A 137 17.04 -2.62 -4.21
CA LEU A 137 18.22 -3.22 -3.55
C LEU A 137 18.23 -3.09 -2.02
N ALA A 138 17.32 -2.29 -1.45
CA ALA A 138 17.28 -2.05 -0.01
C ALA A 138 16.72 -3.24 0.75
N GLN A 139 17.47 -3.71 1.76
CA GLN A 139 17.15 -4.88 2.57
C GLN A 139 15.84 -4.74 3.38
N LYS A 140 15.46 -3.51 3.76
CA LYS A 140 14.19 -3.17 4.42
C LYS A 140 13.69 -1.82 3.92
N GLY A 141 12.39 -1.72 3.64
CA GLY A 141 11.78 -0.45 3.30
C GLY A 141 12.15 0.11 1.92
N GLY A 142 12.66 -0.74 1.03
CA GLY A 142 12.90 -0.40 -0.36
C GLY A 142 11.61 -0.25 -1.14
N SER A 143 11.68 0.44 -2.27
CA SER A 143 10.60 0.47 -3.25
C SER A 143 10.37 -0.92 -3.84
N VAL A 144 9.11 -1.32 -3.94
CA VAL A 144 8.66 -2.52 -4.63
C VAL A 144 7.69 -2.11 -5.71
N PHE A 145 7.83 -2.72 -6.89
CA PHE A 145 6.98 -2.51 -8.04
C PHE A 145 6.49 -3.87 -8.53
N THR A 146 5.18 -4.08 -8.51
CA THR A 146 4.55 -5.23 -9.14
C THR A 146 3.96 -4.78 -10.47
N HIS A 147 4.51 -5.27 -11.57
CA HIS A 147 3.93 -5.06 -12.89
C HIS A 147 2.92 -6.17 -13.16
N VAL A 148 1.71 -5.79 -13.57
CA VAL A 148 0.63 -6.72 -13.90
C VAL A 148 0.16 -6.49 -15.32
N ARG A 149 -0.03 -7.58 -16.07
CA ARG A 149 -0.68 -7.61 -17.38
C ARG A 149 -1.87 -8.54 -17.30
N ILE A 150 -3.00 -8.07 -17.81
CA ILE A 150 -4.19 -8.90 -18.01
C ILE A 150 -4.53 -8.84 -19.50
N ALA A 151 -4.82 -9.99 -20.10
CA ALA A 151 -5.21 -10.08 -21.50
C ALA A 151 -6.37 -11.08 -21.64
N ARG A 152 -6.97 -11.19 -22.83
CA ARG A 152 -8.10 -12.09 -23.06
C ARG A 152 -7.70 -13.55 -22.85
N THR A 153 -6.51 -13.92 -23.32
CA THR A 153 -5.92 -15.24 -23.12
C THR A 153 -4.46 -15.11 -22.66
N PRO A 154 -3.87 -16.16 -22.05
CA PRO A 154 -2.46 -16.15 -21.68
C PRO A 154 -1.51 -15.92 -22.87
N ASP A 155 -1.84 -16.45 -24.05
CA ASP A 155 -1.01 -16.36 -25.25
C ASP A 155 -0.86 -14.92 -25.78
N ASP A 156 -1.81 -14.04 -25.42
CA ASP A 156 -1.79 -12.62 -25.77
C ASP A 156 -0.77 -11.81 -24.93
N ILE A 157 -0.14 -12.43 -23.91
CA ILE A 157 0.83 -11.75 -23.04
C ILE A 157 2.25 -11.98 -23.57
N HIS A 158 2.72 -11.05 -24.39
CA HIS A 158 4.09 -11.12 -24.96
C HIS A 158 5.16 -10.47 -24.09
N ALA A 159 4.78 -9.54 -23.20
CA ALA A 159 5.71 -8.87 -22.29
C ALA A 159 5.02 -8.42 -21.01
N ILE A 160 5.55 -8.85 -19.87
CA ILE A 160 4.96 -8.55 -18.55
C ILE A 160 5.30 -7.12 -18.10
N ARG A 161 6.55 -6.68 -18.33
CA ARG A 161 7.00 -5.36 -17.88
C ARG A 161 6.17 -4.24 -18.51
N VAL A 162 5.76 -3.28 -17.69
CA VAL A 162 5.05 -2.10 -18.18
C VAL A 162 6.06 -1.08 -18.70
N SER A 163 6.03 -0.88 -20.02
CA SER A 163 6.87 0.08 -20.73
C SER A 163 6.37 1.52 -20.57
N ALA A 164 7.18 2.49 -21.01
CA ALA A 164 6.84 3.90 -20.93
C ALA A 164 5.50 4.23 -21.65
N GLY A 165 4.62 4.99 -20.99
CA GLY A 165 3.30 5.36 -21.51
C GLY A 165 2.32 4.20 -21.76
N LYS A 166 2.57 3.03 -21.16
CA LYS A 166 1.76 1.81 -21.37
C LYS A 166 1.00 1.34 -20.13
N ALA A 167 0.98 2.10 -19.04
CA ALA A 167 0.13 1.81 -17.88
C ALA A 167 -1.31 2.25 -18.15
N ASP A 168 -2.27 1.39 -17.83
CA ASP A 168 -3.70 1.73 -17.77
C ASP A 168 -4.09 2.14 -16.34
N LEU A 169 -3.46 1.51 -15.34
CA LEU A 169 -3.59 1.84 -13.93
C LEU A 169 -2.22 2.00 -13.27
N VAL A 170 -2.08 2.99 -12.39
CA VAL A 170 -1.06 3.00 -11.34
C VAL A 170 -1.77 2.94 -9.99
N LEU A 171 -1.51 1.87 -9.23
CA LEU A 171 -1.98 1.68 -7.87
C LEU A 171 -0.84 2.02 -6.90
N GLY A 172 -0.77 3.30 -6.53
CA GLY A 172 0.24 3.83 -5.64
C GLY A 172 -0.09 3.59 -4.17
N CYS A 173 0.47 2.56 -3.56
CA CYS A 173 0.30 2.28 -2.12
C CYS A 173 1.22 3.15 -1.23
N ASP A 174 2.21 3.84 -1.82
CA ASP A 174 3.10 4.79 -1.14
C ASP A 174 3.42 5.98 -2.05
N LEU A 175 3.12 7.21 -1.60
CA LEU A 175 3.28 8.42 -2.42
C LEU A 175 4.71 8.67 -2.91
N VAL A 176 5.73 8.31 -2.13
CA VAL A 176 7.14 8.56 -2.49
C VAL A 176 7.56 7.61 -3.60
N VAL A 177 7.19 6.33 -3.49
CA VAL A 177 7.44 5.33 -4.52
C VAL A 177 6.68 5.67 -5.80
N SER A 178 5.42 6.09 -5.67
CA SER A 178 4.56 6.47 -6.81
C SER A 178 5.08 7.69 -7.56
N GLY A 179 5.67 8.65 -6.85
CA GLY A 179 6.29 9.83 -7.47
C GLY A 179 7.67 9.58 -8.08
N ALA A 180 8.21 8.35 -8.00
CA ALA A 180 9.50 8.03 -8.59
C ALA A 180 9.43 8.06 -10.12
N LYS A 181 10.50 8.56 -10.76
CA LYS A 181 10.60 8.64 -12.23
C LYS A 181 10.27 7.31 -12.92
N LYS A 182 10.64 6.17 -12.34
CA LYS A 182 10.37 4.83 -12.88
C LYS A 182 8.87 4.55 -13.04
N VAL A 183 8.04 5.01 -12.12
CA VAL A 183 6.58 4.88 -12.18
C VAL A 183 6.02 5.92 -13.15
N LEU A 184 6.39 7.19 -12.97
CA LEU A 184 5.89 8.30 -13.80
C LEU A 184 6.17 8.10 -15.29
N THR A 185 7.27 7.44 -15.68
CA THR A 185 7.54 7.14 -17.09
C THR A 185 6.54 6.17 -17.73
N ALA A 186 5.88 5.31 -16.95
CA ALA A 186 4.88 4.37 -17.45
C ALA A 186 3.50 5.00 -17.67
N VAL A 187 3.26 6.17 -17.06
CA VAL A 187 2.00 6.91 -17.11
C VAL A 187 1.79 7.54 -18.48
N ARG A 188 0.55 7.52 -18.97
CA ARG A 188 0.08 8.21 -20.16
C ARG A 188 -0.96 9.26 -19.75
N GLU A 189 -0.62 10.52 -20.02
CA GLU A 189 -1.49 11.66 -19.74
C GLU A 189 -2.88 11.49 -20.36
N GLY A 190 -3.92 11.80 -19.59
CA GLY A 190 -5.32 11.69 -19.99
C GLY A 190 -5.87 10.26 -20.09
N HIS A 191 -5.03 9.24 -19.90
CA HIS A 191 -5.41 7.83 -20.04
C HIS A 191 -5.25 7.04 -18.74
N THR A 192 -4.03 7.00 -18.20
CA THR A 192 -3.70 6.17 -17.04
C THR A 192 -4.46 6.66 -15.82
N ILE A 193 -5.29 5.81 -15.23
CA ILE A 193 -5.89 6.10 -13.92
C ILE A 193 -4.79 5.95 -12.88
N PHE A 194 -4.54 7.01 -12.12
CA PHE A 194 -3.50 7.03 -11.09
C PHE A 194 -4.17 7.23 -9.75
N VAL A 195 -4.19 6.21 -8.91
CA VAL A 195 -4.62 6.34 -7.51
C VAL A 195 -3.40 6.30 -6.60
N ALA A 196 -3.29 7.21 -5.65
CA ALA A 196 -2.14 7.29 -4.76
C ALA A 196 -2.56 7.46 -3.29
N ASN A 197 -2.02 6.60 -2.43
CA ASN A 197 -2.16 6.70 -0.99
C ASN A 197 -1.31 7.86 -0.47
N THR A 198 -1.92 8.84 0.18
CA THR A 198 -1.21 10.04 0.66
C THR A 198 -0.61 9.90 2.05
N ALA A 199 -0.75 8.73 2.68
CA ALA A 199 -0.21 8.49 4.00
C ALA A 199 1.30 8.73 4.05
N GLU A 200 1.73 9.46 5.09
CA GLU A 200 3.14 9.74 5.32
C GLU A 200 3.82 8.55 5.98
N ILE A 201 4.30 7.62 5.15
CA ILE A 201 5.12 6.51 5.60
C ILE A 201 6.57 6.84 5.24
N MET A 202 7.46 6.88 6.23
CA MET A 202 8.88 7.13 5.99
C MET A 202 9.54 5.87 5.39
N PRO A 203 10.02 5.90 4.13
CA PRO A 203 10.72 4.76 3.55
C PRO A 203 12.04 4.49 4.27
N GLY A 204 12.61 3.29 4.10
CA GLY A 204 13.79 2.87 4.86
C GLY A 204 15.01 3.79 4.72
N GLU A 205 15.23 4.35 3.52
CA GLU A 205 16.32 5.30 3.24
C GLU A 205 16.18 6.61 4.04
N PHE A 206 14.95 6.99 4.39
CA PHE A 206 14.62 8.22 5.10
C PHE A 206 14.33 8.00 6.59
N ALA A 207 14.12 6.75 7.02
CA ALA A 207 13.92 6.39 8.43
C ALA A 207 15.08 6.82 9.35
N ARG A 208 16.26 7.10 8.78
CA ARG A 208 17.47 7.57 9.48
C ARG A 208 17.51 9.09 9.69
N SER A 209 16.67 9.85 8.98
CA SER A 209 16.69 11.31 9.01
C SER A 209 15.60 11.84 9.93
N ALA A 210 16.02 12.38 11.07
CA ALA A 210 15.11 12.75 12.16
C ALA A 210 14.07 13.78 11.72
N ASP A 211 14.53 14.83 11.03
CA ASP A 211 13.74 16.01 10.66
C ASP A 211 13.16 15.92 9.24
N PHE A 212 13.37 14.81 8.55
CA PHE A 212 12.95 14.71 7.16
C PHE A 212 11.43 14.75 7.01
N SER A 213 10.97 15.61 6.11
CA SER A 213 9.57 15.74 5.71
C SER A 213 9.42 15.34 4.26
N LEU A 214 8.29 14.68 3.95
CA LEU A 214 8.02 14.27 2.59
C LEU A 214 7.56 15.48 1.76
N PRO A 215 8.10 15.67 0.54
CA PRO A 215 7.67 16.77 -0.33
C PRO A 215 6.33 16.44 -1.01
N ILE A 216 5.28 16.21 -0.22
CA ILE A 216 3.97 15.69 -0.62
C ILE A 216 3.37 16.48 -1.79
N GLU A 217 3.27 17.80 -1.65
CA GLU A 217 2.66 18.64 -2.70
C GLU A 217 3.48 18.64 -4.00
N ARG A 218 4.81 18.50 -3.90
CA ARG A 218 5.66 18.33 -5.08
C ARG A 218 5.41 16.98 -5.75
N LEU A 219 5.26 15.91 -4.98
CA LEU A 219 4.96 14.57 -5.51
C LEU A 219 3.57 14.53 -6.15
N LYS A 220 2.54 15.07 -5.50
CA LYS A 220 1.19 15.20 -6.07
C LYS A 220 1.20 16.02 -7.36
N LYS A 221 1.94 17.15 -7.39
CA LYS A 221 2.09 17.97 -8.59
C LYS A 221 2.76 17.20 -9.73
N ALA A 222 3.78 16.40 -9.44
CA ALA A 222 4.44 15.57 -10.45
C ALA A 222 3.51 14.47 -11.00
N ILE A 223 2.71 13.83 -10.13
CA ILE A 223 1.73 12.83 -10.53
C ILE A 223 0.63 13.45 -11.39
N ARG A 224 0.07 14.60 -10.99
CA ARG A 224 -0.91 15.36 -11.78
C ARG A 224 -0.36 15.76 -13.14
N ALA A 225 0.89 16.23 -13.19
CA ALA A 225 1.54 16.58 -14.45
C ALA A 225 1.77 15.37 -15.38
N ALA A 226 1.87 14.15 -14.83
CA ALA A 226 2.06 12.94 -15.63
C ALA A 226 0.74 12.31 -16.10
N ALA A 227 -0.27 12.23 -15.23
CA ALA A 227 -1.54 11.56 -15.51
C ALA A 227 -2.62 12.52 -16.05
N GLY A 228 -2.55 13.81 -15.72
CA GLY A 228 -3.63 14.78 -15.87
C GLY A 228 -4.47 14.89 -14.59
N ASP A 229 -5.05 16.06 -14.34
CA ASP A 229 -5.81 16.34 -13.11
C ASP A 229 -7.03 15.42 -12.95
N ASP A 230 -7.71 15.08 -14.04
CA ASP A 230 -8.90 14.21 -14.05
C ASP A 230 -8.59 12.73 -13.79
N LYS A 231 -7.31 12.34 -13.89
CA LYS A 231 -6.86 10.95 -13.75
C LYS A 231 -6.02 10.70 -12.51
N ALA A 232 -5.63 11.77 -11.80
CA ALA A 232 -4.81 11.70 -10.59
C ALA A 232 -5.68 11.82 -9.33
N HIS A 233 -5.91 10.69 -8.67
CA HIS A 233 -6.72 10.58 -7.46
C HIS A 233 -5.85 10.32 -6.24
N PHE A 234 -6.10 11.06 -5.16
CA PHE A 234 -5.29 11.03 -3.95
C PHE A 234 -6.20 10.76 -2.75
N PHE A 235 -5.84 9.78 -1.93
CA PHE A 235 -6.64 9.41 -0.75
C PHE A 235 -5.75 8.91 0.39
N ASP A 236 -6.09 9.23 1.64
CA ASP A 236 -5.37 8.70 2.80
C ASP A 236 -6.00 7.35 3.23
N ALA A 237 -5.64 6.30 2.51
CA ALA A 237 -6.17 4.96 2.74
C ALA A 237 -5.65 4.37 4.05
N THR A 238 -4.42 4.70 4.46
CA THR A 238 -3.83 4.21 5.71
C THR A 238 -4.58 4.73 6.92
N ARG A 239 -4.86 6.04 6.97
CA ARG A 239 -5.65 6.62 8.06
C ARG A 239 -7.06 6.05 8.08
N THR A 240 -7.68 5.90 6.91
CA THR A 240 -9.04 5.38 6.78
C THR A 240 -9.13 3.92 7.24
N ALA A 241 -8.24 3.05 6.76
CA ALA A 241 -8.15 1.66 7.23
C ALA A 241 -7.91 1.56 8.74
N THR A 242 -7.04 2.43 9.28
CA THR A 242 -6.78 2.48 10.73
C THR A 242 -8.05 2.85 11.52
N ALA A 243 -8.83 3.81 11.04
CA ALA A 243 -10.09 4.20 11.67
C ALA A 243 -11.18 3.13 11.54
N LEU A 244 -11.26 2.46 10.39
CA LEU A 244 -12.30 1.46 10.09
C LEU A 244 -12.03 0.09 10.69
N PHE A 245 -10.77 -0.32 10.80
CA PHE A 245 -10.38 -1.70 11.15
C PHE A 245 -9.40 -1.76 12.34
N GLY A 246 -9.03 -0.61 12.90
CA GLY A 246 -8.10 -0.51 14.03
C GLY A 246 -6.64 -0.79 13.67
N ASN A 247 -6.31 -0.93 12.38
CA ASN A 247 -4.95 -1.17 11.88
C ASN A 247 -4.81 -0.74 10.40
N SER A 248 -3.58 -0.66 9.92
CA SER A 248 -3.26 -0.17 8.55
C SER A 248 -3.26 -1.26 7.46
N LEU A 249 -3.41 -2.54 7.80
CA LEU A 249 -3.22 -3.65 6.85
C LEU A 249 -4.23 -3.64 5.69
N GLY A 250 -5.44 -3.13 5.93
CA GLY A 250 -6.48 -3.01 4.90
C GLY A 250 -6.23 -1.89 3.88
N ALA A 251 -5.23 -1.03 4.06
CA ALA A 251 -5.03 0.15 3.23
C ALA A 251 -4.82 -0.17 1.73
N ASN A 252 -4.08 -1.23 1.41
CA ASN A 252 -3.85 -1.58 0.01
C ASN A 252 -5.10 -2.15 -0.68
N MET A 253 -5.93 -2.90 0.06
CA MET A 253 -7.22 -3.39 -0.46
C MET A 253 -8.21 -2.24 -0.61
N PHE A 254 -8.19 -1.28 0.31
CA PHE A 254 -8.94 -0.01 0.15
C PHE A 254 -8.50 0.73 -1.13
N MET A 255 -7.20 0.87 -1.37
CA MET A 255 -6.71 1.48 -2.60
C MET A 255 -7.18 0.72 -3.86
N LEU A 256 -7.23 -0.61 -3.81
CA LEU A 256 -7.76 -1.44 -4.90
C LEU A 256 -9.25 -1.18 -5.15
N GLY A 257 -10.05 -1.08 -4.07
CA GLY A 257 -11.47 -0.70 -4.12
C GLY A 257 -11.68 0.68 -4.70
N PHE A 258 -10.87 1.65 -4.27
CA PHE A 258 -10.87 3.00 -4.81
C PHE A 258 -10.55 3.04 -6.31
N ALA A 259 -9.55 2.27 -6.77
CA ALA A 259 -9.27 2.11 -8.20
C ALA A 259 -10.43 1.45 -8.96
N PHE A 260 -11.11 0.48 -8.36
CA PHE A 260 -12.28 -0.16 -8.93
C PHE A 260 -13.43 0.83 -9.15
N GLN A 261 -13.73 1.67 -8.16
CA GLN A 261 -14.75 2.75 -8.27
C GLN A 261 -14.42 3.77 -9.37
N HIS A 262 -13.14 4.00 -9.65
CA HIS A 262 -12.69 4.82 -10.77
C HIS A 262 -12.63 4.08 -12.13
N SER A 263 -13.27 2.90 -12.25
CA SER A 263 -13.28 2.08 -13.47
C SER A 263 -11.87 1.67 -13.93
N GLY A 264 -10.93 1.49 -12.99
CA GLY A 264 -9.52 1.22 -13.27
C GLY A 264 -9.17 -0.25 -13.53
N LEU A 265 -10.09 -1.17 -13.23
CA LEU A 265 -9.84 -2.62 -13.29
C LEU A 265 -10.63 -3.26 -14.45
N PRO A 266 -10.01 -4.19 -15.20
CA PRO A 266 -10.68 -4.96 -16.25
C PRO A 266 -11.28 -6.25 -15.69
N LEU A 267 -11.71 -6.25 -14.42
CA LEU A 267 -12.17 -7.42 -13.67
C LEU A 267 -13.45 -7.08 -12.91
N SER A 268 -14.27 -8.08 -12.61
CA SER A 268 -15.46 -7.95 -11.77
C SER A 268 -15.12 -7.85 -10.28
N ALA A 269 -15.99 -7.20 -9.50
CA ALA A 269 -15.85 -7.15 -8.06
C ALA A 269 -15.93 -8.56 -7.45
N GLU A 270 -16.80 -9.40 -7.98
CA GLU A 270 -17.03 -10.77 -7.55
C GLU A 270 -15.75 -11.61 -7.69
N ALA A 271 -15.02 -11.47 -8.80
CA ALA A 271 -13.74 -12.17 -8.99
C ALA A 271 -12.66 -11.67 -8.03
N VAL A 272 -12.60 -10.37 -7.76
CA VAL A 272 -11.65 -9.77 -6.80
C VAL A 272 -11.95 -10.24 -5.38
N GLU A 273 -13.21 -10.17 -4.93
CA GLU A 273 -13.63 -10.67 -3.62
C GLU A 273 -13.35 -12.16 -3.48
N LYS A 274 -13.63 -12.96 -4.52
CA LYS A 274 -13.32 -14.40 -4.51
C LYS A 274 -11.82 -14.67 -4.44
N ALA A 275 -11.00 -13.87 -5.12
CA ALA A 275 -9.54 -13.98 -5.02
C ALA A 275 -9.03 -13.62 -3.61
N ILE A 276 -9.65 -12.63 -2.94
CA ILE A 276 -9.36 -12.31 -1.54
C ILE A 276 -9.70 -13.50 -0.62
N GLU A 277 -10.84 -14.16 -0.83
CA GLU A 277 -11.21 -15.37 -0.06
C GLU A 277 -10.17 -16.48 -0.22
N LEU A 278 -9.72 -16.73 -1.46
CA LEU A 278 -8.73 -17.76 -1.76
C LEU A 278 -7.33 -17.44 -1.22
N ASN A 279 -6.99 -16.16 -1.05
CA ASN A 279 -5.75 -15.75 -0.39
C ASN A 279 -5.73 -16.16 1.09
N GLY A 280 -6.89 -16.17 1.76
CA GLY A 280 -7.07 -16.71 3.10
C GLY A 280 -6.60 -15.82 4.26
N GLU A 281 -5.88 -14.73 3.99
CA GLU A 281 -5.38 -13.83 5.03
C GLU A 281 -6.38 -12.71 5.33
N ALA A 282 -6.80 -12.60 6.60
CA ALA A 282 -7.70 -11.56 7.10
C ALA A 282 -8.92 -11.29 6.19
N VAL A 283 -9.49 -12.34 5.59
CA VAL A 283 -10.48 -12.28 4.49
C VAL A 283 -11.58 -11.25 4.72
N ALA A 284 -12.28 -11.33 5.86
CA ALA A 284 -13.40 -10.42 6.15
C ALA A 284 -12.98 -8.93 6.17
N MET A 285 -11.79 -8.62 6.69
CA MET A 285 -11.26 -7.26 6.71
C MET A 285 -10.86 -6.80 5.31
N ASN A 286 -10.23 -7.67 4.53
CA ASN A 286 -9.79 -7.31 3.17
C ASN A 286 -10.97 -7.11 2.21
N ILE A 287 -12.02 -7.95 2.30
CA ILE A 287 -13.27 -7.73 1.57
C ILE A 287 -13.92 -6.42 2.01
N ALA A 288 -14.05 -6.19 3.31
CA ALA A 288 -14.61 -4.93 3.81
C ALA A 288 -13.80 -3.72 3.33
N ALA A 289 -12.47 -3.79 3.38
CA ALA A 289 -11.60 -2.72 2.90
C ALA A 289 -11.75 -2.46 1.39
N PHE A 290 -11.86 -3.51 0.57
CA PHE A 290 -12.10 -3.38 -0.87
C PHE A 290 -13.45 -2.72 -1.20
N ARG A 291 -14.46 -2.93 -0.36
CA ARG A 291 -15.81 -2.37 -0.57
C ARG A 291 -15.97 -0.93 -0.07
N TRP A 292 -15.13 -0.48 0.86
CA TRP A 292 -15.15 0.87 1.44
C TRP A 292 -14.49 1.91 0.54
#